data_AF-U2UPR0-F1
#
_entry.id   AF-U2UPR0-F1
#
_cell.length_a   1.000
_cell.length_b   1.000
_cell.length_c   1.000
_cell.angle_alpha   90.00
_cell.angle_beta   90.00
_cell.angle_gamma   90.00
#
_symmetry.space_group_name_H-M   'P 1'
#
loop_
_entity.id
_entity.type
_entity.pdbx_description
1 polymer ?
#
loop_
_entity_poly.entity_id
_entity_poly.type
_entity_poly.pdbx_seq_one_letter_code
_entity_poly.pdbx_strand_id
1 'polypeptide(L)'
;MYLKASQKGSVFAIYNLGNLYYYQKKFDKAEQMFLEASQKGEIEAMYNLGTLYYEQNKFGKAKEMFLKAIQKGHVKAMYNLGILYYNQNDRINAKKYVKQASDLGYEEAQEVYKKMLQAGY
;
A
#
# COMPACT_ATOMS: atom_id res chain seq x y z
N MET A 1 -11.71 23.80 -16.02
CA MET A 1 -11.77 23.23 -14.64
C MET A 1 -12.70 22.02 -14.52
N TYR A 2 -13.89 22.00 -15.15
CA TYR A 2 -14.85 20.88 -15.03
C TYR A 2 -14.33 19.49 -15.43
N LEU A 3 -13.54 19.37 -16.51
CA LEU A 3 -13.01 18.07 -16.96
C LEU A 3 -12.09 17.40 -15.93
N LYS A 4 -11.22 18.17 -15.27
CA LYS A 4 -10.30 17.65 -14.24
C LYS A 4 -11.04 17.21 -12.97
N ALA A 5 -12.09 17.96 -12.59
CA ALA A 5 -12.95 17.59 -11.46
C ALA A 5 -13.79 16.33 -11.76
N SER A 6 -14.35 16.23 -12.98
CA SER A 6 -15.10 15.07 -13.45
C SER A 6 -14.23 13.81 -13.52
N GLN A 7 -13.00 13.93 -14.04
CA GLN A 7 -12.03 12.83 -14.03
C GLN A 7 -11.69 12.38 -12.60
N LYS A 8 -11.41 13.32 -11.70
CA LYS A 8 -11.13 12.99 -10.28
C LYS A 8 -12.33 12.31 -9.62
N GLY A 9 -13.55 12.77 -9.88
CA GLY A 9 -14.79 12.14 -9.39
C GLY A 9 -14.97 10.71 -9.91
N SER A 10 -14.69 10.49 -11.20
CA SER A 10 -14.72 9.15 -11.81
C SER A 10 -13.70 8.20 -11.18
N VAL A 11 -12.48 8.68 -10.91
CA VAL A 11 -11.41 7.88 -10.27
C VAL A 11 -11.81 7.46 -8.86
N PHE A 12 -12.35 8.36 -8.05
CA PHE A 12 -12.81 8.02 -6.70
C PHE A 12 -13.98 7.02 -6.73
N ALA A 13 -14.90 7.13 -7.68
CA ALA A 13 -16.00 6.18 -7.83
C ALA A 13 -15.48 4.76 -8.14
N ILE A 14 -14.51 4.64 -9.05
CA ILE A 14 -13.87 3.35 -9.39
C ILE A 14 -13.15 2.78 -8.16
N TYR A 15 -12.37 3.59 -7.45
CA TYR A 15 -11.71 3.17 -6.21
C TYR A 15 -12.70 2.65 -5.16
N ASN A 16 -13.78 3.38 -4.91
CA ASN A 16 -14.81 2.98 -3.95
C ASN A 16 -15.53 1.69 -4.37
N LEU A 17 -15.74 1.49 -5.67
CA LEU A 17 -16.27 0.22 -6.20
C LEU A 17 -15.30 -0.94 -5.95
N GLY A 18 -13.99 -0.70 -6.06
CA GLY A 18 -12.96 -1.65 -5.67
C GLY A 18 -13.05 -2.03 -4.19
N ASN A 19 -13.19 -1.05 -3.29
CA ASN A 19 -13.40 -1.30 -1.87
C ASN A 19 -14.67 -2.12 -1.61
N LEU A 20 -15.77 -1.78 -2.28
CA LEU A 20 -17.02 -2.53 -2.16
C LEU A 20 -16.85 -4.00 -2.57
N TYR A 21 -16.18 -4.26 -3.70
CA TYR A 21 -15.90 -5.63 -4.14
C TYR A 21 -14.95 -6.36 -3.18
N TYR A 22 -13.96 -5.66 -2.63
CA TYR A 22 -13.05 -6.22 -1.64
C TYR A 22 -13.81 -6.67 -0.38
N TYR A 23 -14.69 -5.83 0.17
CA TYR A 23 -15.54 -6.19 1.32
C TYR A 23 -16.50 -7.35 1.01
N GLN A 24 -16.96 -7.48 -0.24
CA GLN A 24 -17.76 -8.61 -0.69
C GLN A 24 -16.93 -9.87 -1.00
N LYS A 25 -15.61 -9.85 -0.75
CA LYS A 25 -14.66 -10.93 -1.09
C LYS A 25 -14.63 -11.28 -2.59
N LYS A 26 -15.05 -10.35 -3.46
CA LYS A 26 -14.98 -10.47 -4.92
C LYS A 26 -13.63 -9.95 -5.41
N PHE A 27 -12.57 -10.65 -5.02
CA PHE A 27 -11.20 -10.16 -5.15
C PHE A 27 -10.76 -9.88 -6.60
N ASP A 28 -11.17 -10.68 -7.58
CA ASP A 28 -10.83 -10.42 -8.98
C ASP A 28 -11.43 -9.10 -9.49
N LYS A 29 -12.66 -8.78 -9.05
CA LYS A 29 -13.30 -7.50 -9.38
C LYS A 29 -12.66 -6.34 -8.63
N ALA A 30 -12.30 -6.55 -7.36
CA ALA A 30 -11.55 -5.55 -6.59
C ALA A 30 -10.19 -5.23 -7.25
N GLU A 31 -9.46 -6.27 -7.70
CA GLU A 31 -8.20 -6.13 -8.43
C GLU A 31 -8.37 -5.27 -9.67
N GLN A 32 -9.39 -5.54 -10.50
CA GLN A 32 -9.68 -4.75 -11.70
C GLN A 32 -9.93 -3.28 -11.40
N MET A 33 -10.76 -2.99 -10.39
CA MET A 33 -11.09 -1.61 -10.03
C MET A 33 -9.90 -0.86 -9.43
N PHE A 34 -9.15 -1.49 -8.53
CA PHE A 34 -7.95 -0.87 -7.98
C PHE A 34 -6.86 -0.66 -9.03
N LEU A 35 -6.70 -1.58 -9.98
CA LEU A 35 -5.77 -1.43 -11.09
C LEU A 35 -6.14 -0.22 -11.97
N GLU A 36 -7.41 -0.08 -12.35
CA GLU A 36 -7.88 1.07 -13.14
C GLU A 36 -7.68 2.40 -12.39
N ALA A 37 -8.07 2.47 -11.12
CA ALA A 37 -7.89 3.69 -10.32
C ALA A 37 -6.40 4.03 -10.10
N SER A 38 -5.56 3.03 -9.87
CA SER A 38 -4.10 3.14 -9.77
C SER A 38 -3.48 3.73 -11.05
N GLN A 39 -3.88 3.23 -12.22
CA GLN A 39 -3.42 3.75 -13.52
C GLN A 39 -3.82 5.22 -13.73
N LYS A 40 -4.93 5.65 -13.13
CA LYS A 40 -5.38 7.05 -13.14
C LYS A 40 -4.78 7.90 -12.00
N GLY A 41 -3.85 7.34 -11.23
CA GLY A 41 -3.06 8.05 -10.22
C GLY A 41 -3.65 8.06 -8.82
N GLU A 42 -4.68 7.25 -8.53
CA GLU A 42 -5.22 7.14 -7.17
C GLU A 42 -4.25 6.38 -6.25
N ILE A 43 -3.76 7.07 -5.23
CA ILE A 43 -2.70 6.58 -4.34
C ILE A 43 -3.26 5.49 -3.43
N GLU A 44 -4.47 5.67 -2.92
CA GLU A 44 -5.13 4.68 -2.05
C GLU A 44 -5.42 3.38 -2.82
N ALA A 45 -5.71 3.48 -4.12
CA ALA A 45 -5.89 2.31 -4.98
C ALA A 45 -4.58 1.53 -5.17
N MET A 46 -3.44 2.22 -5.32
CA MET A 46 -2.12 1.56 -5.37
C MET A 46 -1.84 0.82 -4.06
N TYR A 47 -2.09 1.46 -2.92
CA TYR A 47 -1.91 0.83 -1.61
C TYR A 47 -2.83 -0.40 -1.43
N ASN A 48 -4.12 -0.27 -1.72
CA ASN A 48 -5.09 -1.37 -1.57
C ASN A 48 -4.81 -2.52 -2.54
N LEU A 49 -4.37 -2.24 -3.76
CA LEU A 49 -3.93 -3.26 -4.71
C LEU A 49 -2.70 -4.01 -4.19
N GLY A 50 -1.75 -3.29 -3.56
CA GLY A 50 -0.59 -3.90 -2.91
C GLY A 50 -0.99 -4.84 -1.77
N THR A 51 -1.93 -4.41 -0.93
CA THR A 51 -2.48 -5.22 0.17
C THR A 51 -3.20 -6.45 -0.35
N LEU A 52 -4.04 -6.31 -1.38
CA LEU A 52 -4.73 -7.43 -2.02
C LEU A 52 -3.74 -8.46 -2.59
N TYR A 53 -2.68 -8.00 -3.26
CA TYR A 53 -1.64 -8.89 -3.76
C TYR A 53 -0.86 -9.58 -2.66
N TYR A 54 -0.62 -8.89 -1.54
CA TYR A 54 0.02 -9.48 -0.38
C TYR A 54 -0.82 -10.62 0.21
N GLU A 55 -2.13 -10.41 0.39
CA GLU A 55 -3.06 -11.42 0.88
C GLU A 55 -3.17 -12.65 -0.04
N GLN A 56 -2.98 -12.45 -1.35
CA GLN A 56 -2.93 -13.51 -2.34
C GLN A 56 -1.53 -14.14 -2.50
N ASN A 57 -0.57 -13.81 -1.63
CA ASN A 57 0.83 -14.26 -1.71
C ASN A 57 1.57 -13.86 -3.01
N LYS A 58 1.04 -12.88 -3.76
CA LYS A 58 1.67 -12.31 -4.96
C LYS A 58 2.68 -11.23 -4.57
N PHE A 59 3.69 -11.60 -3.77
CA PHE A 59 4.59 -10.63 -3.10
C PHE A 59 5.36 -9.71 -4.06
N GLY A 60 5.75 -10.17 -5.24
CA GLY A 60 6.41 -9.33 -6.25
C GLY A 60 5.51 -8.17 -6.71
N LYS A 61 4.23 -8.45 -6.99
CA LYS A 61 3.25 -7.43 -7.36
C LYS A 61 2.90 -6.53 -6.18
N ALA A 62 2.78 -7.09 -4.97
CA ALA A 62 2.53 -6.31 -3.75
C ALA A 62 3.64 -5.27 -3.53
N LYS A 63 4.90 -5.70 -3.62
CA LYS A 63 6.07 -4.82 -3.55
C LYS A 63 6.03 -3.70 -4.58
N GLU A 64 5.74 -4.03 -5.84
CA GLU A 64 5.64 -3.02 -6.91
C GLU A 64 4.59 -1.95 -6.60
N MET A 65 3.39 -2.37 -6.17
CA MET A 65 2.30 -1.45 -5.86
C MET A 65 2.59 -0.59 -4.62
N PHE A 66 3.17 -1.17 -3.57
CA PHE A 66 3.60 -0.39 -2.41
C PHE A 66 4.66 0.64 -2.79
N LEU A 67 5.66 0.27 -3.61
CA LEU A 67 6.67 1.23 -4.08
C LEU A 67 6.05 2.39 -4.88
N LYS A 68 5.06 2.12 -5.74
CA LYS A 68 4.32 3.16 -6.47
C LYS A 68 3.57 4.11 -5.51
N ALA A 69 2.90 3.56 -4.49
CA ALA A 69 2.23 4.37 -3.48
C ALA A 69 3.22 5.21 -2.66
N ILE A 70 4.37 4.64 -2.29
CA ILE A 70 5.46 5.33 -1.57
C ILE A 70 6.03 6.49 -2.39
N GLN A 71 6.26 6.29 -3.69
CA GLN A 71 6.70 7.37 -4.60
C GLN A 71 5.71 8.55 -4.66
N LYS A 72 4.45 8.32 -4.29
CA LYS A 72 3.40 9.33 -4.20
C LYS A 72 3.15 9.83 -2.77
N GLY A 73 3.97 9.42 -1.80
CA GLY A 73 3.90 9.88 -0.41
C GLY A 73 3.04 9.05 0.53
N HIS A 74 2.60 7.84 0.14
CA HIS A 74 1.76 7.01 0.99
C HIS A 74 2.56 6.35 2.14
N VAL A 75 2.49 6.92 3.34
CA VAL A 75 3.30 6.51 4.49
C VAL A 75 3.00 5.07 4.93
N LYS A 76 1.72 4.68 5.01
CA LYS A 76 1.33 3.32 5.41
C LYS A 76 1.82 2.24 4.43
N ALA A 77 2.08 2.60 3.17
CA ALA A 77 2.67 1.67 2.21
C ALA A 77 4.15 1.37 2.54
N MET A 78 4.88 2.32 3.12
CA MET A 78 6.25 2.08 3.63
C MET A 78 6.22 1.03 4.75
N TYR A 79 5.30 1.16 5.70
CA TYR A 79 5.16 0.18 6.77
C TYR A 79 4.86 -1.23 6.24
N ASN A 80 3.85 -1.38 5.36
CA ASN A 80 3.51 -2.68 4.78
C ASN A 80 4.65 -3.27 3.92
N LEU A 81 5.40 -2.43 3.20
CA LEU A 81 6.58 -2.88 2.47
C LEU A 81 7.68 -3.37 3.44
N GLY A 82 7.85 -2.71 4.58
CA GLY A 82 8.76 -3.15 5.64
C GLY A 82 8.35 -4.51 6.22
N ILE A 83 7.07 -4.74 6.45
CA ILE A 83 6.54 -6.06 6.88
C ILE A 83 6.78 -7.13 5.81
N LEU A 84 6.57 -6.81 4.54
CA LEU A 84 6.85 -7.72 3.43
C LEU A 84 8.32 -8.16 3.42
N TYR A 85 9.26 -7.23 3.56
CA TYR A 85 10.68 -7.56 3.65
C TYR A 85 11.02 -8.36 4.92
N TYR A 86 10.40 -8.03 6.05
CA TYR A 86 10.58 -8.77 7.29
C TYR A 86 10.19 -10.24 7.12
N ASN A 87 9.08 -10.51 6.43
CA ASN A 87 8.61 -11.87 6.16
C ASN A 87 9.48 -12.61 5.15
N GLN A 88 10.23 -11.89 4.31
CA GLN A 88 11.25 -12.43 3.42
C GLN A 88 12.64 -12.57 4.10
N ASN A 89 12.73 -12.34 5.41
CA ASN A 89 13.97 -12.31 6.20
C ASN A 89 14.98 -11.23 5.75
N ASP A 90 14.56 -10.26 4.95
CA ASP A 90 15.38 -9.10 4.59
C ASP A 90 15.26 -8.03 5.68
N ARG A 91 16.05 -8.22 6.74
CA ARG A 91 16.04 -7.33 7.92
C ARG A 91 16.51 -5.91 7.61
N ILE A 92 17.41 -5.76 6.64
CA ILE A 92 17.97 -4.46 6.23
C ILE A 92 16.86 -3.61 5.62
N ASN A 93 16.16 -4.13 4.62
CA ASN A 93 15.08 -3.38 3.98
C ASN A 93 13.85 -3.25 4.90
N ALA A 94 13.55 -4.25 5.72
CA ALA A 94 12.47 -4.16 6.71
C ALA A 94 12.68 -2.95 7.65
N LYS A 95 13.86 -2.86 8.28
CA LYS A 95 14.22 -1.77 9.19
C LYS A 95 14.23 -0.42 8.48
N LYS A 96 14.73 -0.36 7.24
CA LYS A 96 14.74 0.86 6.43
C LYS A 96 13.33 1.44 6.24
N TYR A 97 12.39 0.65 5.73
CA TYR A 97 11.06 1.16 5.41
C TYR A 97 10.19 1.39 6.65
N VAL A 98 10.33 0.56 7.69
CA VAL A 98 9.66 0.79 8.99
C VAL A 98 10.19 2.07 9.64
N LYS A 99 11.50 2.31 9.61
CA LYS A 99 12.08 3.58 10.11
C LYS A 99 11.51 4.78 9.35
N GLN A 100 11.46 4.73 8.02
CA GLN A 100 10.93 5.83 7.20
C GLN A 100 9.46 6.13 7.55
N ALA A 101 8.63 5.11 7.73
CA ALA A 101 7.24 5.29 8.18
C ALA A 101 7.17 5.91 9.59
N SER A 102 8.01 5.45 10.52
CA SER A 102 8.13 5.95 11.88
C SER A 102 8.55 7.43 11.92
N ASP A 103 9.58 7.80 11.14
CA ASP A 103 10.09 9.18 11.03
C ASP A 103 9.00 10.14 10.49
N LEU A 104 8.07 9.62 9.69
CA LEU A 104 6.92 10.35 9.15
C LEU A 104 5.69 10.33 10.07
N GLY A 105 5.83 9.82 11.31
CA GLY A 105 4.79 9.87 12.33
C GLY A 105 3.76 8.75 12.27
N TYR A 106 3.99 7.68 11.51
CA TYR A 106 3.08 6.53 11.54
C TYR A 106 3.26 5.74 12.84
N GLU A 107 2.27 5.83 13.74
CA GLU A 107 2.33 5.32 15.11
C GLU A 107 2.68 3.83 15.19
N GLU A 108 2.05 2.99 14.36
CA GLU A 108 2.34 1.56 14.37
C GLU A 108 3.78 1.26 13.93
N ALA A 109 4.35 2.08 13.03
CA ALA A 109 5.76 1.94 12.67
C ALA A 109 6.70 2.38 13.78
N GLN A 110 6.34 3.36 14.61
CA GLN A 110 7.18 3.80 15.74
C GLN A 110 7.38 2.66 16.75
N GLU A 111 6.28 2.00 17.11
CA GLU A 111 6.31 0.87 18.04
C GLU A 111 7.10 -0.31 17.47
N VAL A 112 6.90 -0.64 16.19
CA VAL A 112 7.65 -1.72 15.53
C VAL A 112 9.13 -1.36 15.39
N TYR A 113 9.47 -0.12 15.04
CA TYR A 113 10.87 0.32 14.93
C TYR A 113 11.60 0.25 16.26
N LYS A 114 10.96 0.69 17.35
CA LYS A 114 11.53 0.59 18.71
C LYS A 114 11.83 -0.86 19.09
N LYS A 115 10.91 -1.79 18.80
CA LYS A 115 11.13 -3.23 19.01
C LYS A 115 12.28 -3.78 18.17
N MET A 116 12.39 -3.36 16.90
CA MET A 116 13.50 -3.76 16.03
C MET A 116 14.87 -3.31 16.55
N LEU A 117 14.97 -2.14 17.21
CA LEU A 117 16.20 -1.68 17.84
C LEU A 117 16.57 -2.49 19.09
N GLN A 118 15.58 -2.86 19.90
CA GLN A 118 15.78 -3.65 21.12
C GLN A 118 16.15 -5.10 20.83
N ALA A 119 15.63 -5.67 19.75
CA ALA A 119 15.85 -7.07 19.38
C ALA A 119 17.22 -7.33 18.69
N GLY A 120 18.07 -6.31 18.51
CA GLY A 120 19.41 -6.50 17.95
C GLY A 120 19.44 -6.97 16.49
N TYR A 121 18.43 -6.63 15.68
CA TYR A 121 18.44 -6.87 14.24
C TYR A 121 19.45 -5.99 13.49
#